data_AF-A0A811KSU8-F1
#
_entry.id   AF-A0A811KSU8-F1
#
_cell.length_a   1.000
_cell.length_b   1.000
_cell.length_c   1.000
_cell.angle_alpha   90.00
_cell.angle_beta   90.00
_cell.angle_gamma   90.00
#
_symmetry.space_group_name_H-M   'P 1'
#
loop_
_entity.id
_entity.type
_entity.pdbx_description
1 polymer ?
#
loop_
_entity_poly.entity_id
_entity_poly.type
_entity_poly.pdbx_seq_one_letter_code
_entity_poly.pdbx_strand_id
1 'polypeptide(L)'
;MEDEKKGKEIQEFLSLGPKQYALKSKDLNTGNVDFDLKLRGITLNLITCKEINYESFKNLVNDVISTGTRSQLDSRFDEIRAKRNRGLFSTAHRTKKYAGVFDKGFISDDGRFVLPYGFEK
;
A
#
# COMPACT_ATOMS: atom_id res chain seq x y z
N MET A 1 -17.97 -4.31 0.24
CA MET A 1 -16.83 -4.68 1.11
C MET A 1 -17.24 -5.73 2.13
N GLU A 2 -18.43 -5.65 2.75
CA GLU A 2 -18.95 -6.68 3.67
C GLU A 2 -19.13 -8.07 3.01
N ASP A 3 -19.49 -8.12 1.74
CA ASP A 3 -19.63 -9.41 1.04
C ASP A 3 -18.29 -10.04 0.60
N GLU A 4 -17.21 -9.28 0.46
CA GLU A 4 -15.92 -9.80 -0.04
C GLU A 4 -15.18 -10.65 1.00
N LYS A 5 -15.50 -10.51 2.29
CA LYS A 5 -14.81 -11.17 3.41
C LYS A 5 -15.75 -11.78 4.44
N LYS A 6 -16.81 -12.45 3.98
CA LYS A 6 -17.73 -13.18 4.88
C LYS A 6 -16.97 -14.18 5.76
N GLY A 7 -17.29 -14.18 7.05
CA GLY A 7 -16.65 -15.07 8.03
C GLY A 7 -15.24 -14.67 8.46
N LYS A 8 -14.75 -13.47 8.06
CA LYS A 8 -13.45 -12.96 8.51
C LYS A 8 -13.61 -11.71 9.36
N GLU A 9 -12.90 -11.67 10.49
CA GLU A 9 -12.81 -10.52 11.38
C GLU A 9 -11.54 -9.72 11.05
N ILE A 10 -11.67 -8.39 10.87
CA ILE A 10 -10.51 -7.52 10.66
C ILE A 10 -9.89 -7.21 12.02
N GLN A 11 -8.65 -7.67 12.24
CA GLN A 11 -7.91 -7.43 13.48
C GLN A 11 -7.08 -6.15 13.44
N GLU A 12 -6.51 -5.82 12.28
CA GLU A 12 -5.65 -4.64 12.12
C GLU A 12 -5.85 -4.06 10.72
N PHE A 13 -5.98 -2.73 10.67
CA PHE A 13 -6.05 -1.97 9.44
C PHE A 13 -4.94 -0.92 9.44
N LEU A 14 -4.12 -0.94 8.40
CA LEU A 14 -3.00 -0.03 8.21
C LEU A 14 -3.24 0.73 6.91
N SER A 15 -2.99 2.04 6.91
CA SER A 15 -3.09 2.85 5.70
C SER A 15 -1.95 3.83 5.60
N LEU A 16 -1.48 4.03 4.36
CA LEU A 16 -0.49 5.03 3.99
C LEU A 16 -1.06 6.12 3.07
N GLY A 17 -2.37 6.10 2.85
CA GLY A 17 -3.06 7.04 1.97
C GLY A 17 -4.23 6.41 1.21
N PRO A 18 -4.87 7.18 0.32
CA PRO A 18 -6.03 6.72 -0.42
C PRO A 18 -5.65 5.56 -1.35
N LYS A 19 -6.38 4.43 -1.23
CA LYS A 19 -6.14 3.19 -1.99
C LYS A 19 -4.75 2.56 -1.74
N GLN A 20 -4.22 2.79 -0.55
CA GLN A 20 -2.96 2.23 -0.04
C GLN A 20 -3.21 1.69 1.37
N TYR A 21 -3.53 0.40 1.49
CA TYR A 21 -3.86 -0.19 2.78
C TYR A 21 -3.48 -1.66 2.89
N ALA A 22 -3.22 -2.08 4.13
CA ALA A 22 -3.00 -3.45 4.52
C ALA A 22 -4.07 -3.87 5.56
N LEU A 23 -4.51 -5.12 5.48
CA LEU A 23 -5.50 -5.71 6.36
C LEU A 23 -4.94 -7.00 6.93
N LYS A 24 -4.96 -7.13 8.26
CA LYS A 24 -4.84 -8.41 8.94
C LYS A 24 -6.23 -8.87 9.29
N SER A 25 -6.64 -10.02 8.77
CA SER A 25 -7.94 -10.61 9.08
C SER A 25 -7.80 -12.02 9.64
N LYS A 26 -8.65 -12.37 10.59
CA LYS A 26 -8.75 -13.72 11.14
C LYS A 26 -10.02 -14.38 10.61
N ASP A 27 -9.88 -15.57 10.03
CA ASP A 27 -11.02 -16.41 9.68
C ASP A 27 -11.66 -16.98 10.96
N LEU A 28 -12.95 -16.74 11.14
CA LEU A 28 -13.70 -17.17 12.31
C LEU A 28 -13.98 -18.67 12.32
N ASN A 29 -13.98 -19.33 11.15
CA ASN A 29 -14.23 -20.76 11.03
C ASN A 29 -12.97 -21.59 11.25
N THR A 30 -11.84 -21.15 10.67
CA THR A 30 -10.57 -21.89 10.72
C THR A 30 -9.60 -21.36 11.78
N GLY A 31 -9.79 -20.13 12.25
CA GLY A 31 -8.86 -19.44 13.14
C GLY A 31 -7.61 -18.90 12.45
N ASN A 32 -7.46 -19.13 11.14
CA ASN A 32 -6.29 -18.73 10.36
C ASN A 32 -6.19 -17.20 10.21
N VAL A 33 -4.95 -16.71 10.12
CA VAL A 33 -4.66 -15.28 9.93
C VAL A 33 -4.22 -15.05 8.50
N ASP A 34 -4.95 -14.16 7.83
CA ASP A 34 -4.68 -13.71 6.46
C ASP A 34 -4.17 -12.28 6.46
N PHE A 35 -3.25 -12.01 5.55
CA PHE A 35 -2.71 -10.68 5.31
C PHE A 35 -3.02 -10.25 3.88
N ASP A 36 -3.83 -9.21 3.75
CA ASP A 36 -4.18 -8.64 2.46
C ASP A 36 -3.55 -7.27 2.29
N LEU A 37 -2.98 -7.03 1.11
CA LEU A 37 -2.36 -5.77 0.76
C LEU A 37 -3.02 -5.21 -0.50
N LYS A 38 -3.52 -3.98 -0.42
CA LYS A 38 -4.08 -3.26 -1.57
C LYS A 38 -3.25 -2.00 -1.84
N LEU A 39 -2.41 -2.08 -2.88
CA LEU A 39 -1.60 -0.97 -3.37
C LEU A 39 -2.02 -0.62 -4.80
N ARG A 40 -2.45 0.61 -5.04
CA ARG A 40 -2.78 1.07 -6.38
C ARG A 40 -1.53 1.49 -7.15
N GLY A 41 -1.45 1.08 -8.41
CA GLY A 41 -0.39 1.52 -9.34
C GLY A 41 0.89 0.69 -9.28
N ILE A 42 0.91 -0.41 -8.53
CA ILE A 42 1.94 -1.43 -8.58
C ILE A 42 1.24 -2.76 -8.84
N THR A 43 1.82 -3.59 -9.69
CA THR A 43 1.38 -4.98 -9.86
C THR A 43 2.03 -5.82 -8.78
N LEU A 44 1.24 -6.46 -7.93
CA LEU A 44 1.73 -7.39 -6.91
C LEU A 44 2.07 -8.73 -7.57
N ASN A 45 3.33 -8.89 -7.99
CA ASN A 45 3.87 -10.17 -8.46
C ASN A 45 4.74 -10.82 -7.37
N LEU A 46 5.26 -12.03 -7.62
CA LEU A 46 6.07 -12.75 -6.62
C LEU A 46 7.29 -11.94 -6.12
N ILE A 47 7.94 -11.19 -7.00
CA ILE A 47 9.11 -10.35 -6.65
C ILE A 47 8.64 -9.17 -5.80
N THR A 48 7.58 -8.50 -6.23
CA THR A 48 7.03 -7.34 -5.53
C THR A 48 6.48 -7.69 -4.16
N CYS A 49 5.84 -8.85 -4.01
CA CYS A 49 5.33 -9.32 -2.72
C CYS A 49 6.44 -9.69 -1.74
N LYS A 50 7.67 -9.97 -2.21
CA LYS A 50 8.83 -10.14 -1.32
C LYS A 50 9.34 -8.81 -0.78
N GLU A 51 9.31 -7.77 -1.62
CA GLU A 51 9.78 -6.43 -1.26
C GLU A 51 8.73 -5.63 -0.47
N ILE A 52 7.45 -5.74 -0.86
CA ILE A 52 6.33 -5.06 -0.24
C ILE A 52 5.30 -6.11 0.20
N ASN A 53 5.26 -6.32 1.51
CA ASN A 53 4.38 -7.22 2.24
C ASN A 53 3.78 -6.50 3.45
N TYR A 54 2.98 -7.22 4.23
CA TYR A 54 2.31 -6.66 5.40
C TYR A 54 3.30 -6.02 6.41
N GLU A 55 4.40 -6.70 6.70
CA GLU A 55 5.38 -6.26 7.71
C GLU A 55 6.14 -5.02 7.25
N SER A 56 6.67 -5.02 6.03
CA SER A 56 7.33 -3.86 5.43
C SER A 56 6.39 -2.66 5.30
N PHE A 57 5.11 -2.90 4.97
CA PHE A 57 4.09 -1.85 4.95
C PHE A 57 3.79 -1.30 6.35
N LYS A 58 3.74 -2.16 7.37
CA LYS A 58 3.58 -1.75 8.77
C LYS A 58 4.75 -0.89 9.25
N ASN A 59 5.97 -1.25 8.86
CA ASN A 59 7.16 -0.45 9.19
C ASN A 59 7.07 0.95 8.56
N LEU A 60 6.67 1.06 7.29
CA LEU A 60 6.43 2.37 6.67
C LEU A 60 5.41 3.22 7.44
N VAL A 61 4.31 2.61 7.90
CA VAL A 61 3.31 3.33 8.71
C VAL A 61 3.92 3.81 10.02
N ASN A 62 4.67 2.96 10.71
CA ASN A 62 5.32 3.31 11.96
C ASN A 62 6.38 4.41 11.80
N ASP A 63 7.15 4.41 10.72
CA ASP A 63 8.14 5.44 10.41
C ASP A 63 7.49 6.82 10.25
N VAL A 64 6.36 6.86 9.52
CA VAL A 64 5.59 8.09 9.32
C VAL A 64 5.05 8.62 10.65
N ILE A 65 4.54 7.74 11.51
CA ILE A 65 3.98 8.13 12.82
C ILE A 65 5.08 8.61 13.77
N SER A 66 6.21 7.89 13.83
CA SER A 66 7.28 8.12 14.81
C SER A 66 8.18 9.30 14.47
N THR A 67 8.54 9.44 13.19
CA THR A 67 9.60 10.36 12.75
C THR A 67 9.04 11.53 11.94
N GLY A 68 7.75 11.48 11.58
CA GLY A 68 7.12 12.42 10.62
C GLY A 68 7.73 12.34 9.22
N THR A 69 8.67 11.42 8.99
CA THR A 69 9.43 11.30 7.75
C THR A 69 8.83 10.18 6.91
N ARG A 70 8.65 10.45 5.62
CA ARG A 70 8.08 9.49 4.66
C ARG A 70 9.17 8.59 4.14
N SER A 71 9.42 7.47 4.83
CA SER A 71 10.24 6.40 4.28
C SER A 71 9.60 5.85 3.00
N GLN A 72 10.45 5.32 2.11
CA GLN A 72 10.05 4.82 0.81
C GLN A 72 10.48 3.36 0.67
N LEU A 73 9.61 2.54 0.08
CA LEU A 73 9.95 1.20 -0.37
C LEU A 73 10.22 1.22 -1.87
N ASP A 74 11.30 0.59 -2.28
CA ASP A 74 11.59 0.36 -3.69
C ASP A 74 10.94 -0.94 -4.14
N SER A 75 10.13 -0.87 -5.20
CA SER A 75 9.48 -1.99 -5.85
C SER A 75 10.10 -2.21 -7.23
N ARG A 76 10.73 -3.36 -7.43
CA ARG A 76 11.33 -3.76 -8.70
C ARG A 76 10.34 -4.60 -9.50
N PHE A 77 10.17 -4.25 -10.77
CA PHE A 77 9.34 -5.02 -11.69
C PHE A 77 9.86 -4.94 -13.11
N ASP A 78 9.51 -5.98 -13.87
CA ASP A 78 9.85 -6.10 -15.27
C ASP A 78 8.69 -5.62 -16.12
N GLU A 79 8.96 -4.69 -17.03
CA GLU A 79 8.00 -4.12 -17.95
C GLU A 79 8.30 -4.60 -19.36
N ILE A 80 7.34 -5.27 -20.00
CA ILE A 80 7.46 -5.65 -21.42
C ILE A 80 7.07 -4.44 -22.26
N ARG A 81 7.98 -3.98 -23.12
CA ARG A 81 7.75 -2.86 -24.04
C ARG A 81 7.94 -3.27 -25.48
N ALA A 82 7.03 -2.81 -26.33
CA ALA A 82 7.21 -2.90 -27.78
C ALA A 82 8.29 -1.90 -28.22
N LYS A 83 9.30 -2.36 -28.95
CA LYS A 83 10.24 -1.47 -29.63
C LYS A 83 9.53 -0.84 -30.83
N ARG A 84 9.73 0.47 -30.98
CA ARG A 84 9.09 1.31 -32.00
C ARG A 84 9.36 0.84 -33.44
N ASN A 85 10.43 0.08 -33.66
CA ASN A 85 10.77 -0.53 -34.94
C ASN A 85 10.75 -2.06 -34.81
N ARG A 86 10.00 -2.72 -35.71
CA ARG A 86 10.05 -4.16 -36.05
C ARG A 86 9.25 -5.16 -35.21
N GLY A 87 8.26 -4.73 -34.42
CA GLY A 87 7.41 -5.67 -33.66
C GLY A 87 8.17 -6.52 -32.62
N LEU A 88 9.39 -6.09 -32.26
CA LEU A 88 10.22 -6.73 -31.25
C LEU A 88 9.79 -6.25 -29.87
N PHE A 89 9.64 -7.17 -28.93
CA PHE A 89 9.45 -6.84 -27.53
C PHE A 89 10.79 -6.82 -26.80
N SER A 90 10.92 -5.94 -25.82
CA SER A 90 12.05 -5.94 -24.88
C SER A 90 11.56 -5.81 -23.45
N THR A 91 12.22 -6.52 -22.55
CA THR A 91 12.03 -6.38 -21.11
C THR A 91 12.87 -5.21 -20.61
N ALA A 92 12.22 -4.27 -19.92
CA ALA A 92 12.87 -3.19 -19.20
C ALA A 92 12.70 -3.41 -17.71
N HIS A 93 13.81 -3.41 -16.97
CA HIS A 93 13.79 -3.46 -15.51
C HIS A 93 13.51 -2.06 -14.96
N ARG A 94 12.46 -1.92 -14.15
CA ARG A 94 12.07 -0.64 -13.54
C ARG A 94 11.99 -0.79 -12.03
N THR A 95 12.32 0.31 -11.36
CA THR A 95 12.11 0.47 -9.93
C THR A 95 11.09 1.58 -9.74
N LYS A 96 10.03 1.30 -8.98
CA LYS A 96 9.06 2.29 -8.55
C LYS A 96 9.18 2.48 -7.04
N LYS A 97 9.32 3.74 -6.64
CA LYS A 97 9.32 4.12 -5.24
C LYS A 97 7.90 4.21 -4.74
N TYR A 98 7.64 3.61 -3.59
CA TYR A 98 6.35 3.61 -2.93
C TYR A 98 6.49 4.31 -1.58
N ALA A 99 5.74 5.39 -1.41
CA ALA A 99 5.75 6.21 -0.21
C ALA A 99 4.30 6.45 0.25
N GLY A 100 4.12 6.73 1.53
CA GLY A 100 2.82 7.18 2.02
C GLY A 100 2.46 8.57 1.48
N VAL A 101 1.24 8.70 0.98
CA VAL A 101 0.67 9.94 0.44
C VAL A 101 -0.57 10.29 1.26
N PHE A 102 -0.37 10.91 2.42
CA PHE A 102 -1.44 11.48 3.25
C PHE A 102 -1.66 12.98 3.01
N ASP A 103 -1.16 13.47 1.88
CA ASP A 103 -1.17 14.89 1.49
C ASP A 103 -2.59 15.37 1.18
N LYS A 104 -3.55 14.42 1.11
CA LYS A 104 -4.97 14.70 0.96
C LYS A 104 -5.59 14.97 2.31
N GLY A 105 -5.25 16.12 2.88
CA GLY A 105 -5.84 16.63 4.11
C GLY A 105 -4.88 16.69 5.30
N PHE A 106 -5.29 17.41 6.33
CA PHE A 106 -4.54 17.55 7.58
C PHE A 106 -5.32 16.90 8.71
N ILE A 107 -4.66 16.12 9.57
CA ILE A 107 -5.29 15.65 10.79
C ILE A 107 -5.29 16.83 11.76
N SER A 108 -6.45 17.20 12.31
CA SER A 108 -6.56 18.27 13.31
C SER A 108 -5.59 18.02 14.47
N ASP A 109 -5.11 19.07 15.13
CA ASP A 109 -4.16 18.95 16.25
C ASP A 109 -4.69 18.02 17.38
N ASP A 110 -6.03 17.91 17.52
CA ASP A 110 -6.72 17.00 18.45
C ASP A 110 -6.87 15.54 17.96
N GLY A 111 -6.40 15.21 16.76
CA GLY A 111 -6.47 13.87 16.15
C GLY A 111 -7.86 13.38 15.72
N ARG A 112 -8.92 14.16 15.94
CA ARG A 112 -10.32 13.73 15.76
C ARG A 112 -10.88 13.94 14.36
N PHE A 113 -10.34 14.91 13.60
CA PHE A 113 -10.87 15.27 12.29
C PHE A 113 -9.78 15.20 11.22
N VAL A 114 -10.19 14.75 10.03
CA VAL A 114 -9.37 14.83 8.81
C VAL A 114 -9.93 15.98 7.98
N LEU A 115 -9.20 17.10 7.96
CA LEU A 115 -9.53 18.30 7.19
C LEU A 115 -9.12 18.10 5.73
N PRO A 116 -9.87 18.59 4.74
CA PRO A 116 -9.56 18.37 3.33
C PRO A 116 -8.30 19.13 2.88
N TYR A 117 -7.70 18.68 1.78
CA TYR A 117 -6.61 19.41 1.12
C TYR A 117 -7.07 20.79 0.68
N GLY A 118 -6.28 21.83 0.97
CA GLY A 118 -6.63 23.23 0.70
C GLY A 118 -7.42 23.92 1.83
N PHE A 119 -7.61 23.27 2.98
CA PHE A 119 -8.13 23.92 4.17
C PHE A 119 -7.08 24.92 4.71
N GLU A 120 -7.37 26.21 4.59
CA GLU A 120 -6.57 27.28 5.21
C GLU A 120 -6.86 27.30 6.72
N LYS A 121 -5.80 27.31 7.54
CA LYS A 121 -5.88 27.46 8.99
C LYS A 121 -6.28 28.89 9.37
#